data_AF-A0A519EPC3-F1
#
_entry.id   AF-A0A519EPC3-F1
#
_cell.length_a   1.000
_cell.length_b   1.000
_cell.length_c   1.000
_cell.angle_alpha   90.00
_cell.angle_beta   90.00
_cell.angle_gamma   90.00
#
_symmetry.space_group_name_H-M   'P 1'
#
loop_
_entity.id
_entity.type
_entity.pdbx_description
1 polymer ?
#
loop_
_entity_poly.entity_id
_entity_poly.type
_entity_poly.pdbx_seq_one_letter_code
_entity_poly.pdbx_strand_id
1 'polypeptide(L)'
;YVLDTFNARFTHPLSRLIWYGNEPAPGQKNPKVVVRNDFLPEYRIARFSHMGLMFSPANPLYGVNGTQRICWNGQSSADMQKCLNGEPVWYSDWGYREPGKVFARLTFNPYFEWQSGVMMEVLAYP
;
A
#
# COMPACT_ATOMS: atom_id res chain seq x y z
N TYR A 1 5.67 -0.69 18.07
CA TYR A 1 6.59 0.41 17.72
C TYR A 1 5.89 1.54 16.95
N VAL A 2 5.45 1.37 15.69
CA VAL A 2 4.88 2.49 14.91
C VAL A 2 3.66 3.12 15.58
N LEU A 3 2.69 2.30 15.98
CA LEU A 3 1.48 2.77 16.65
C LEU A 3 1.78 3.43 18.00
N ASP A 4 2.72 2.86 18.78
CA ASP A 4 3.13 3.43 20.07
C ASP A 4 3.79 4.80 19.89
N THR A 5 4.68 4.94 18.90
CA THR A 5 5.32 6.20 18.55
C THR A 5 4.29 7.24 18.11
N PHE A 6 3.33 6.86 17.26
CA PHE A 6 2.25 7.75 16.85
C PHE A 6 1.43 8.24 18.06
N ASN A 7 1.00 7.31 18.91
CA ASN A 7 0.22 7.62 20.11
C ASN A 7 0.96 8.56 21.07
N ALA A 8 2.28 8.37 21.24
CA ALA A 8 3.10 9.18 22.15
C ALA A 8 3.50 10.55 21.59
N ARG A 9 3.70 10.68 20.27
CA ARG A 9 4.31 11.88 19.66
C ARG A 9 3.34 12.76 18.90
N PHE A 10 2.28 12.20 18.34
CA PHE A 10 1.31 12.94 17.52
C PHE A 10 0.08 13.26 18.37
N THR A 11 0.23 14.24 19.28
CA THR A 11 -0.76 14.53 20.33
C THR A 11 -1.96 15.34 19.83
N HIS A 12 -1.83 16.08 18.73
CA HIS A 12 -2.92 16.91 18.20
C HIS A 12 -4.17 16.06 17.91
N PRO A 13 -5.39 16.52 18.28
CA PRO A 13 -6.62 15.74 18.10
C PRO A 13 -6.93 15.44 16.63
N LEU A 14 -6.43 16.28 15.72
CA LEU A 14 -6.58 16.10 14.28
C LEU A 14 -5.46 15.33 13.61
N SER A 15 -4.42 14.90 14.34
CA SER A 15 -3.46 13.97 13.75
C SER A 15 -4.19 12.72 13.24
N ARG A 16 -3.72 12.17 12.12
CA ARG A 16 -4.25 10.95 11.52
C ARG A 16 -3.11 9.99 11.21
N LEU A 17 -3.33 8.71 11.49
CA LEU A 17 -2.50 7.60 11.03
C LEU A 17 -3.35 6.73 10.14
N ILE A 18 -2.94 6.60 8.87
CA ILE A 18 -3.52 5.61 7.96
C ILE A 18 -2.76 4.31 8.14
N TRP A 19 -3.47 3.25 8.50
CA TRP A 19 -2.93 1.92 8.72
C TRP A 19 -3.42 0.96 7.62
N TYR A 20 -2.52 0.58 6.72
CA TYR A 20 -2.81 -0.46 5.73
C TYR A 20 -2.44 -1.83 6.30
N GLY A 21 -3.44 -2.70 6.49
CA GLY A 21 -3.28 -4.04 7.05
C GLY A 21 -4.43 -4.43 7.97
N ASN A 22 -4.19 -5.43 8.81
CA ASN A 22 -5.13 -5.86 9.83
C ASN A 22 -5.35 -4.77 10.90
N GLU A 23 -6.54 -4.76 11.50
CA GLU A 23 -6.83 -3.86 12.61
C GLU A 23 -5.83 -4.04 13.77
N PRO A 24 -5.39 -2.94 14.42
CA PRO A 24 -4.65 -3.03 15.66
C PRO A 24 -5.41 -3.83 16.72
N ALA A 25 -4.68 -4.44 17.65
CA ALA A 25 -5.29 -5.28 18.68
C ALA A 25 -6.38 -4.51 19.48
N PRO A 26 -7.42 -5.18 20.01
CA PRO A 26 -8.58 -4.54 20.65
C PRO A 26 -8.28 -3.53 21.79
N GLY A 27 -7.09 -3.57 22.39
CA GLY A 27 -6.62 -2.62 23.41
C GLY A 27 -5.79 -1.42 22.88
N GLN A 28 -5.59 -1.31 21.57
CA GLN A 28 -4.82 -0.23 20.93
C GLN A 28 -5.70 0.72 20.10
N LYS A 29 -7.01 0.76 20.38
CA LYS A 29 -7.95 1.62 19.67
C LYS A 29 -7.63 3.09 19.95
N ASN A 30 -7.18 3.79 18.92
CA ASN A 30 -7.01 5.23 18.91
C ASN A 30 -7.90 5.81 17.79
N PRO A 31 -8.83 6.74 18.08
CA PRO A 31 -9.73 7.30 17.07
C PRO A 31 -9.00 8.05 15.94
N LYS A 32 -7.73 8.39 16.13
CA LYS A 32 -6.87 9.01 15.11
C LYS A 32 -6.30 8.00 14.11
N VAL A 33 -6.52 6.70 14.30
CA VAL A 33 -6.03 5.64 13.43
C VAL A 33 -7.17 5.15 12.55
N VAL A 34 -7.00 5.25 11.24
CA VAL A 34 -7.97 4.75 10.25
C VAL A 34 -7.36 3.59 9.48
N VAL A 35 -8.11 2.50 9.35
CA VAL A 35 -7.59 1.22 8.83
C VAL A 35 -8.14 0.94 7.43
N ARG A 36 -7.30 0.39 6.57
CA ARG A 36 -7.68 -0.18 5.27
C ARG A 36 -6.98 -1.52 5.07
N ASN A 37 -7.67 -2.50 4.50
CA ASN A 37 -7.06 -3.79 4.19
C ASN A 37 -5.97 -3.62 3.12
N ASP A 38 -4.85 -4.32 3.26
CA ASP A 38 -3.72 -4.31 2.34
C ASP A 38 -3.67 -5.52 1.40
N PHE A 39 -4.59 -6.48 1.59
CA PHE A 39 -4.84 -7.58 0.66
C PHE A 39 -6.09 -7.28 -0.19
N LEU A 40 -5.91 -7.03 -1.49
CA LEU A 40 -6.97 -6.66 -2.43
C LEU A 40 -6.90 -7.57 -3.68
N PRO A 41 -7.55 -8.74 -3.65
CA PRO A 41 -7.44 -9.74 -4.72
C PRO A 41 -8.02 -9.26 -6.06
N GLU A 42 -9.01 -8.36 -6.03
CA GLU A 42 -9.59 -7.73 -7.22
C GLU A 42 -8.56 -6.90 -8.01
N TYR A 43 -7.50 -6.41 -7.34
CA TYR A 43 -6.36 -5.73 -7.95
C TYR A 43 -5.10 -6.62 -8.02
N ARG A 44 -5.20 -7.90 -7.63
CA ARG A 44 -4.06 -8.81 -7.41
C ARG A 44 -3.01 -8.25 -6.45
N ILE A 45 -3.43 -7.48 -5.46
CA ILE A 45 -2.54 -6.94 -4.43
C ILE A 45 -2.50 -7.92 -3.26
N ALA A 46 -1.32 -8.44 -2.96
CA ALA A 46 -1.11 -9.31 -1.81
C ALA A 46 -0.70 -8.54 -0.55
N ARG A 47 0.06 -7.45 -0.73
CA ARG A 47 0.54 -6.54 0.32
C ARG A 47 0.76 -5.14 -0.21
N PHE A 48 0.63 -4.14 0.65
CA PHE A 48 0.92 -2.76 0.27
C PHE A 48 2.41 -2.45 0.32
N SER A 49 2.93 -1.81 -0.74
CA SER A 49 4.27 -1.23 -0.75
C SER A 49 4.24 0.24 -0.34
N HIS A 50 5.33 0.74 0.24
CA HIS A 50 5.52 2.18 0.47
C HIS A 50 5.38 3.00 -0.83
N MET A 51 5.79 2.46 -1.98
CA MET A 51 5.58 3.12 -3.29
C MET A 51 4.10 3.19 -3.67
N GLY A 52 3.31 2.20 -3.22
CA GLY A 52 1.88 2.13 -3.47
C GLY A 52 1.16 3.38 -3.00
N LEU A 53 1.66 4.08 -1.98
CA LEU A 53 1.02 5.27 -1.40
C LEU A 53 0.94 6.48 -2.34
N MET A 54 1.75 6.53 -3.39
CA MET A 54 2.06 7.77 -4.12
C MET A 54 1.20 8.01 -5.36
N PHE A 55 0.68 6.96 -6.00
CA PHE A 55 0.06 7.08 -7.32
C PHE A 55 -1.38 6.61 -7.34
N SER A 56 -2.23 7.37 -8.05
CA SER A 56 -3.61 6.99 -8.35
C SER A 56 -3.67 5.72 -9.21
N PRO A 57 -4.70 4.86 -9.07
CA PRO A 57 -4.93 3.72 -9.95
C PRO A 57 -5.05 4.10 -11.44
N ALA A 58 -5.42 5.34 -11.73
CA ALA A 58 -5.53 5.89 -13.09
C ALA A 58 -4.22 6.47 -13.64
N ASN A 59 -3.12 6.44 -12.87
CA ASN A 59 -1.84 6.96 -13.32
C ASN A 59 -1.35 6.20 -14.58
N PRO A 60 -0.98 6.87 -15.68
CA PRO A 60 -0.64 6.22 -16.94
C PRO A 60 0.68 5.42 -16.89
N LEU A 61 1.56 5.72 -15.93
CA LEU A 61 2.82 5.01 -15.74
C LEU A 61 2.70 3.93 -14.67
N TYR A 62 2.07 4.24 -13.54
CA TYR A 62 2.15 3.42 -12.32
C TYR A 62 0.83 2.83 -11.85
N GLY A 63 -0.29 3.17 -12.51
CA GLY A 63 -1.64 2.71 -12.19
C GLY A 63 -1.89 1.25 -12.55
N VAL A 64 -3.15 0.83 -12.47
CA VAL A 64 -3.60 -0.55 -12.77
C VAL A 64 -3.19 -0.97 -14.18
N ASN A 65 -3.30 -0.05 -15.13
CA ASN A 65 -2.91 -0.22 -16.54
C ASN A 65 -1.63 0.56 -16.88
N GLY A 66 -0.79 0.84 -15.88
CA GLY A 66 0.43 1.61 -16.04
C GLY A 66 1.45 0.93 -16.95
N THR A 67 2.19 1.71 -17.73
CA THR A 67 3.24 1.20 -18.64
C THR A 67 4.54 0.82 -17.92
N GLN A 68 4.73 1.27 -16.68
CA GLN A 68 5.93 1.02 -15.89
C GLN A 68 5.66 -0.06 -14.84
N ARG A 69 6.30 -1.22 -15.03
CA ARG A 69 6.24 -2.35 -14.09
C ARG A 69 7.62 -2.60 -13.49
N ILE A 70 7.72 -2.52 -12.16
CA ILE A 70 8.97 -2.82 -11.45
C ILE A 70 8.97 -4.31 -11.09
N CYS A 71 9.63 -5.10 -11.94
CA CYS A 71 9.77 -6.54 -11.76
C CYS A 71 10.86 -6.93 -10.75
N TRP A 72 11.79 -6.03 -10.43
CA TRP A 72 12.77 -6.29 -9.39
C TRP A 72 12.13 -6.07 -8.01
N ASN A 73 11.50 -7.12 -7.48
CA ASN A 73 10.72 -7.09 -6.25
C ASN A 73 11.25 -8.05 -5.16
N GLY A 74 12.53 -8.45 -5.26
CA GLY A 74 13.17 -9.37 -4.31
C GLY A 74 12.79 -10.84 -4.49
N GLN A 75 12.14 -11.22 -5.60
CA GLN A 75 11.87 -12.61 -5.96
C GLN A 75 13.06 -13.32 -6.63
N SER A 76 12.87 -14.57 -7.05
CA SER A 76 13.87 -15.33 -7.82
C SER A 76 14.15 -14.69 -9.19
N SER A 77 15.30 -14.98 -9.79
CA SER A 77 15.61 -14.53 -11.16
C SER A 77 14.61 -15.09 -12.18
N ALA A 78 14.15 -16.34 -12.00
CA ALA A 78 13.15 -16.96 -12.85
C ALA A 78 11.81 -16.20 -12.81
N ASP A 79 11.32 -15.88 -11.61
CA ASP A 79 10.05 -15.14 -11.46
C ASP A 79 10.18 -13.68 -11.92
N MET A 80 11.34 -13.06 -11.69
CA MET A 80 11.63 -11.73 -12.26
C MET A 80 11.56 -11.76 -13.79
N GLN A 81 12.12 -12.79 -14.44
CA GLN A 81 12.07 -12.93 -15.89
C GLN A 81 10.64 -13.11 -16.41
N LYS A 82 9.80 -13.92 -15.73
CA LYS A 82 8.38 -14.05 -16.07
C LYS A 82 7.65 -12.70 -16.03
N CYS A 83 7.90 -11.90 -15.00
CA CYS A 83 7.35 -10.56 -14.89
C CYS A 83 7.79 -9.66 -16.05
N LEU A 84 9.08 -9.68 -16.40
CA LEU A 84 9.65 -8.90 -17.51
C LEU A 84 9.08 -9.32 -18.87
N ASN A 85 8.75 -10.60 -19.03
CA ASN A 85 8.12 -11.15 -20.24
C ASN A 85 6.62 -10.81 -20.35
N GLY A 86 6.05 -10.10 -19.37
CA GLY A 86 4.65 -9.66 -19.39
C GLY A 86 3.65 -10.69 -18.85
N GLU A 87 4.11 -11.77 -18.21
CA GLU A 87 3.21 -12.73 -17.58
C GLU A 87 2.33 -12.07 -16.50
N PRO A 88 1.17 -12.69 -16.16
CA PRO A 88 0.33 -12.20 -15.08
C PRO A 88 1.09 -12.11 -13.76
N VAL A 89 0.95 -10.98 -13.05
CA VAL A 89 1.61 -10.74 -11.76
C VAL A 89 0.59 -10.45 -10.67
N TRP A 90 1.03 -10.69 -9.44
CA TRP A 90 0.50 -10.08 -8.23
C TRP A 90 1.39 -8.89 -7.82
N TYR A 91 0.87 -8.00 -6.99
CA TYR A 91 1.59 -6.83 -6.50
C TYR A 91 1.86 -6.94 -5.01
N SER A 92 3.05 -6.52 -4.59
CA SER A 92 3.44 -6.55 -3.17
C SER A 92 4.50 -5.51 -2.81
N ASP A 93 4.87 -5.49 -1.54
CA ASP A 93 6.09 -4.90 -1.01
C ASP A 93 7.34 -5.73 -1.32
N TRP A 94 8.50 -5.34 -0.77
CA TRP A 94 9.79 -5.88 -1.19
C TRP A 94 9.98 -7.26 -0.58
N GLY A 95 10.32 -8.24 -1.40
CA GLY A 95 10.72 -9.56 -0.93
C GLY A 95 9.55 -10.46 -0.52
N TYR A 96 8.31 -10.01 -0.64
CA TYR A 96 7.15 -10.88 -0.45
C TYR A 96 7.10 -11.96 -1.54
N ARG A 97 6.83 -13.19 -1.13
CA ARG A 97 6.79 -14.37 -1.99
C ARG A 97 5.65 -15.28 -1.57
N GLU A 98 5.03 -15.89 -2.55
CA GLU A 98 3.98 -16.89 -2.37
C GLU A 98 4.15 -17.97 -3.46
N PRO A 99 4.08 -19.26 -3.12
CA PRO A 99 4.19 -20.33 -4.11
C PRO A 99 3.20 -20.16 -5.26
N GLY A 100 3.68 -20.31 -6.49
CA GLY A 100 2.85 -20.22 -7.69
C GLY A 100 2.48 -18.79 -8.12
N LYS A 101 3.01 -17.74 -7.46
CA LYS A 101 2.78 -16.35 -7.84
C LYS A 101 4.07 -15.64 -8.24
N VAL A 102 3.99 -14.86 -9.31
CA VAL A 102 5.01 -13.90 -9.74
C VAL A 102 4.63 -12.51 -9.23
N PHE A 103 5.58 -11.78 -8.65
CA PHE A 103 5.31 -10.48 -8.05
C PHE A 103 5.96 -9.32 -8.80
N ALA A 104 5.25 -8.19 -8.86
CA ALA A 104 5.82 -6.88 -9.16
C ALA A 104 5.65 -5.96 -7.95
N ARG A 105 6.46 -4.89 -7.87
CA ARG A 105 6.27 -3.84 -6.87
C ARG A 105 4.86 -3.24 -7.01
N LEU A 106 4.11 -3.13 -5.91
CA LEU A 106 2.92 -2.29 -5.92
C LEU A 106 3.32 -0.81 -6.06
N THR A 107 2.83 -0.15 -7.10
CA THR A 107 3.12 1.27 -7.37
C THR A 107 1.90 2.18 -7.27
N PHE A 108 0.68 1.66 -7.17
CA PHE A 108 -0.53 2.49 -7.04
C PHE A 108 -1.32 2.16 -5.77
N ASN A 109 -2.17 3.09 -5.35
CA ASN A 109 -3.07 2.93 -4.22
C ASN A 109 -4.53 2.88 -4.70
N PRO A 110 -5.23 1.74 -4.62
CA PRO A 110 -6.68 1.69 -4.83
C PRO A 110 -7.47 2.67 -3.96
N TYR A 111 -6.93 3.04 -2.79
CA TYR A 111 -7.52 4.01 -1.88
C TYR A 111 -7.01 5.44 -2.07
N PHE A 112 -6.38 5.78 -3.21
CA PHE A 112 -5.75 7.09 -3.41
C PHE A 112 -6.67 8.27 -3.07
N GLU A 113 -7.90 8.28 -3.62
CA GLU A 113 -8.86 9.37 -3.34
C GLU A 113 -9.29 9.41 -1.87
N TRP A 114 -9.53 8.25 -1.26
CA TRP A 114 -9.86 8.17 0.15
C TRP A 114 -8.71 8.67 1.04
N GLN A 115 -7.47 8.26 0.75
CA GLN A 115 -6.26 8.70 1.46
C GLN A 115 -6.10 10.21 1.35
N SER A 116 -6.25 10.75 0.14
CA SER A 116 -6.21 12.20 -0.11
C SER A 116 -7.30 12.93 0.68
N GLY A 117 -8.52 12.38 0.78
CA GLY A 117 -9.58 12.91 1.63
C GLY A 117 -9.16 13.05 3.11
N VAL A 118 -8.57 12.00 3.68
CA VAL A 118 -8.05 12.02 5.06
C VAL A 118 -6.96 13.10 5.22
N MET A 119 -6.07 13.27 4.24
CA MET A 119 -5.05 14.31 4.27
C MET A 119 -5.67 15.71 4.24
N MET A 120 -6.67 15.92 3.39
CA MET A 120 -7.37 17.20 3.26
C MET A 120 -8.13 17.57 4.54
N GLU A 121 -8.71 16.61 5.27
CA GLU A 121 -9.31 16.87 6.58
C GLU A 121 -8.31 17.46 7.59
N VAL A 122 -7.05 17.01 7.54
CA VAL A 122 -5.99 17.53 8.42
C VAL A 122 -5.54 18.92 7.98
N LEU A 123 -5.44 19.16 6.67
CA LEU A 123 -4.97 20.43 6.10
C LEU A 123 -6.02 21.54 6.09
N ALA A 124 -7.30 21.19 6.05
CA ALA A 124 -8.41 22.14 6.05
C ALA A 124 -8.73 22.70 7.44
N TYR A 125 -7.98 22.30 8.47
CA TYR A 125 -8.15 22.84 9.81
C TYR A 125 -7.65 24.31 9.87
N PRO A 126 -8.48 25.24 10.38
CA PRO A 126 -8.14 26.67 10.46
C PRO A 126 -7.00 26.98 11.44
#